data_AF-A0A5K0Z0L3-F1
#
_entry.id   AF-A0A5K0Z0L3-F1
#
_cell.length_a   1.000
_cell.length_b   1.000
_cell.length_c   1.000
_cell.angle_alpha   90.00
_cell.angle_beta   90.00
_cell.angle_gamma   90.00
#
_symmetry.space_group_name_H-M   'P 1'
#
loop_
_entity.id
_entity.type
_entity.pdbx_description
1 polymer ?
#
loop_
_entity_poly.entity_id
_entity_poly.type
_entity_poly.pdbx_seq_one_letter_code
_entity_poly.pdbx_strand_id
1 'polypeptide(L)' 'VTEAAQESAKEIQTYARYKYPTMTKTEENFKLRVVEGEFTDIQIIVMLWENET' A
#
# COMPACT_ATOMS: atom_id res chain seq x y z
N VAL A 1 10.52 -1.74 28.57
CA VAL A 1 10.38 -1.63 27.10
C VAL A 1 11.78 -1.50 26.55
N THR A 2 12.16 -2.36 25.60
CA THR A 2 13.52 -2.43 25.04
C THR A 2 13.76 -1.29 24.05
N GLU A 3 15.00 -0.83 23.92
CA GLU A 3 15.40 0.27 23.03
C GLU A 3 14.99 0.01 21.56
N ALA A 4 15.07 -1.23 21.09
CA ALA A 4 14.63 -1.63 19.75
C ALA A 4 13.14 -1.35 19.48
N ALA A 5 12.26 -1.51 20.47
CA ALA A 5 10.84 -1.19 20.32
C ALA A 5 10.61 0.33 20.25
N GLN A 6 11.45 1.11 20.93
CA GLN A 6 11.35 2.56 20.98
C GLN A 6 11.91 3.23 19.71
N GLU A 7 12.94 2.64 19.11
CA GLU A 7 13.50 3.05 17.81
C GLU A 7 12.49 2.78 16.68
N SER A 8 11.93 1.57 16.63
CA SER A 8 10.89 1.24 15.64
C SER A 8 9.66 2.15 15.71
N ALA A 9 9.24 2.54 16.93
CA ALA A 9 8.12 3.47 17.10
C ALA A 9 8.42 4.90 16.61
N LYS A 10 9.68 5.36 16.74
CA LYS A 10 10.14 6.65 16.19
C LYS A 10 10.25 6.63 14.68
N GLU A 11 10.77 5.55 14.11
CA GLU A 11 10.87 5.37 12.66
C GLU A 11 9.48 5.37 12.01
N ILE A 12 8.52 4.64 12.60
CA ILE A 12 7.10 4.64 12.17
C ILE A 12 6.47 6.04 12.26
N GLN A 13 6.89 6.87 13.21
CA GLN A 13 6.36 8.24 13.37
C GLN A 13 6.83 9.20 12.27
N THR A 14 8.00 8.95 11.67
CA THR A 14 8.56 9.79 10.61
C THR A 14 8.09 9.42 9.21
N TYR A 15 7.55 8.22 8.99
CA TYR A 15 7.07 7.79 7.67
C TYR A 15 5.65 8.26 7.39
N ALA A 16 5.44 8.85 6.21
CA ALA A 16 4.10 9.16 5.76
C ALA A 16 3.37 7.85 5.41
N ARG A 17 2.22 7.63 6.05
CA ARG A 17 1.36 6.46 5.82
C ARG A 17 0.19 6.84 4.93
N TYR A 18 0.13 6.25 3.75
CA TYR A 18 -0.93 6.47 2.77
C TYR A 18 -1.89 5.31 2.78
N LYS A 19 -3.18 5.61 2.95
CA LYS A 19 -4.27 4.63 2.86
C LYS A 19 -5.03 4.86 1.57
N TYR A 20 -5.42 3.79 0.92
CA TYR A 20 -6.33 3.82 -0.22
C TYR A 20 -7.53 2.91 0.04
N PRO A 21 -8.76 3.37 -0.30
CA PRO A 21 -9.96 2.60 -0.06
C PRO A 21 -10.13 1.49 -1.11
N THR A 22 -11.15 0.66 -0.92
CA THR A 22 -11.62 -0.22 -2.01
C THR A 22 -12.14 0.65 -3.16
N MET A 23 -11.61 0.44 -4.36
CA MET A 23 -11.97 1.19 -5.56
C MET A 23 -12.34 0.25 -6.70
N THR A 24 -13.23 0.70 -7.57
CA THR A 24 -13.56 0.00 -8.82
C THR A 24 -13.44 0.98 -9.96
N LYS A 25 -12.68 0.60 -10.98
CA LYS A 25 -12.59 1.32 -12.25
C LYS A 25 -13.12 0.43 -13.35
N THR A 26 -14.10 0.94 -14.09
CA THR A 26 -14.71 0.23 -15.21
C THR A 26 -14.41 1.02 -16.48
N GLU A 27 -13.83 0.33 -17.46
CA GLU A 27 -13.68 0.75 -18.85
C GLU A 27 -14.50 -0.22 -19.72
N GLU A 28 -14.72 0.09 -21.01
CA GLU A 28 -15.68 -0.59 -21.90
C GLU A 28 -15.84 -2.11 -21.68
N ASN A 29 -14.74 -2.87 -21.75
CA ASN A 29 -14.73 -4.32 -21.51
C ASN A 29 -13.84 -4.74 -20.33
N PHE A 30 -13.43 -3.81 -19.49
CA PHE A 30 -12.44 -4.06 -18.44
C PHE A 30 -12.92 -3.54 -17.09
N LYS A 31 -12.78 -4.35 -16.05
CA LYS A 31 -13.14 -3.98 -14.68
C LYS A 31 -11.98 -4.25 -13.75
N LEU A 32 -11.33 -3.18 -13.30
CA LEU A 32 -10.31 -3.24 -12.26
C LEU A 32 -10.94 -3.04 -10.89
N ARG A 33 -10.73 -3.99 -9.99
CA ARG A 33 -11.07 -3.85 -8.57
C ARG A 33 -9.78 -3.72 -7.76
N VAL A 34 -9.60 -2.58 -7.10
CA VAL A 34 -8.55 -2.35 -6.12
C VAL A 34 -9.14 -2.60 -4.74
N VAL A 35 -8.52 -3.49 -3.96
CA VAL A 35 -8.90 -3.74 -2.56
C VAL A 35 -8.23 -2.70 -1.68
N GLU A 36 -8.88 -2.29 -0.59
CA GLU A 36 -8.29 -1.34 0.36
C GLU A 36 -6.91 -1.79 0.87
N GLY A 37 -6.03 -0.82 1.13
CA GLY A 37 -4.70 -1.10 1.63
C GLY A 37 -3.95 0.17 2.03
N GLU A 38 -2.70 -0.02 2.42
CA GLU A 38 -1.82 1.08 2.83
C GLU A 38 -0.37 0.83 2.46
N PHE A 39 0.38 1.90 2.29
CA PHE A 39 1.83 1.86 2.07
C PHE A 39 2.50 3.09 2.71
N THR A 40 3.81 2.99 2.94
CA THR A 40 4.64 4.11 3.41
C THR A 40 5.51 4.66 2.29
N ASP A 41 5.94 5.91 2.42
CA ASP A 41 6.82 6.63 1.49
C ASP A 41 8.17 5.95 1.18
N ILE A 42 8.65 5.02 2.01
CA ILE A 42 9.94 4.32 1.82
C ILE A 42 9.78 2.84 1.38
N GLN A 43 8.57 2.41 1.03
CA GLN A 43 8.33 1.02 0.60
C GLN A 43 8.41 0.84 -0.91
N ILE A 44 8.96 -0.30 -1.34
CA ILE A 44 8.85 -0.78 -2.73
C ILE A 44 7.57 -1.61 -2.83
N ILE A 45 6.69 -1.23 -3.75
CA ILE A 45 5.46 -1.98 -4.06
C ILE A 45 5.74 -2.87 -5.27
N VAL A 46 5.57 -4.19 -5.12
CA VAL A 46 5.67 -5.15 -6.21
C VAL A 46 4.28 -5.44 -6.75
N MET A 47 4.10 -5.27 -8.05
CA MET A 47 2.86 -5.62 -8.75
C MET A 47 3.15 -6.74 -9.75
N LEU A 48 2.41 -7.83 -9.64
CA LEU A 48 2.47 -8.96 -10.56
C LEU A 48 1.15 -9.04 -11.30
N TRP A 49 1.23 -9.28 -12.61
CA TRP A 49 0.08 -9.34 -13.49
C TRP A 49 0.36 -10.33 -14.64
N GLU A 50 -0.68 -11.06 -15.05
CA GLU A 50 -0.74 -11.89 -16.27
C GLU A 50 -1.13 -11.04 -17.49
N ASN A 51 -0.23 -10.84 -18.46
CA ASN A 51 -0.58 -10.14 -19.70
C ASN A 51 -1.82 -10.78 -20.37
N GLU A 52 -2.77 -9.94 -20.84
CA GLU A 52 -4.12 -10.26 -21.41
C GLU A 52 -5.32 -10.21 -20.44
N THR A 53 -5.30 -9.32 -19.43
CA THR A 53 -6.50 -8.95 -18.65
C THR A 53 -7.13 -7.65 -19.12
#